data_AF-A0A381PBB5-F1
#
_entry.id   AF-A0A381PBB5-F1
#
_cell.length_a   1.000
_cell.length_b   1.000
_cell.length_c   1.000
_cell.angle_alpha   90.00
_cell.angle_beta   90.00
_cell.angle_gamma   90.00
#
_symmetry.space_group_name_H-M   'P 1'
#
loop_
_entity.id
_entity.type
_entity.pdbx_description
1 polymer ?
#
loop_
_entity_poly.entity_id
_entity_poly.type
_entity_poly.pdbx_seq_one_letter_code
_entity_poly.pdbx_strand_id
1 'polypeptide(L)'
;MVGLSVYFALFGGEYSVFEVRRVRVENLELEQRLVESERANDSLRTWAEALETDSATIERLAREQHGMIREGEVLYRIAPPPIDAVTDAEADSVQDPGRP
;
A
#
# COMPACT_ATOMS: atom_id res chain seq x y z
N MET A 1 0.99 67.68 -10.43
CA MET A 1 0.16 66.46 -10.32
C MET A 1 -0.01 65.73 -11.65
N VAL A 2 -0.35 66.41 -12.76
CA VAL A 2 -0.59 65.78 -14.08
C VAL A 2 0.54 64.85 -14.56
N GLY A 3 1.82 65.24 -14.39
CA GLY A 3 2.95 64.40 -14.81
C GLY A 3 3.07 63.07 -14.04
N LEU A 4 2.70 63.05 -12.75
CA LEU A 4 2.68 61.83 -11.95
C LEU A 4 1.55 60.90 -12.40
N SER A 5 0.39 61.48 -12.73
CA SER A 5 -0.77 60.75 -13.27
C SER A 5 -0.45 60.11 -14.62
N VAL A 6 0.25 60.82 -15.51
CA VAL A 6 0.69 60.31 -16.81
C VAL A 6 1.75 59.21 -16.64
N TYR A 7 2.70 59.38 -15.72
CA TYR A 7 3.67 58.33 -15.38
C TYR A 7 2.98 57.07 -14.84
N PHE A 8 2.03 57.23 -13.92
CA PHE A 8 1.24 56.12 -13.39
C PHE A 8 0.38 55.46 -14.46
N ALA A 9 -0.18 56.20 -15.41
CA ALA A 9 -0.95 55.62 -16.51
C ALA A 9 -0.08 54.83 -17.49
N LEU A 10 1.10 55.36 -17.87
CA LEU A 10 2.02 54.74 -18.83
C LEU A 10 2.78 53.54 -18.26
N PHE A 11 3.16 53.59 -16.98
CA PHE A 11 3.98 52.55 -16.33
C PHE A 11 3.21 51.68 -15.33
N GLY A 12 2.09 52.16 -14.77
CA GLY A 12 1.43 51.53 -13.61
C GLY A 12 -0.07 51.23 -13.75
N GLY A 13 -0.73 51.65 -14.83
CA GLY A 13 -2.18 51.53 -14.97
C GLY A 13 -2.62 50.19 -15.55
N GLU A 14 -2.03 49.80 -16.67
CA GLU A 14 -2.39 48.59 -17.39
C GLU A 14 -1.74 47.35 -16.75
N TYR A 15 -0.42 47.37 -16.57
CA TYR A 15 0.33 46.22 -16.04
C TYR A 15 -0.05 45.84 -14.60
N SER A 16 -0.35 46.83 -13.74
CA SER A 16 -0.74 46.57 -12.35
C SER A 16 -2.04 45.78 -12.24
N VAL A 17 -3.06 46.15 -13.01
CA VAL A 17 -4.37 45.48 -12.95
C VAL A 17 -4.31 44.11 -13.60
N PHE A 18 -3.56 43.95 -14.70
CA PHE A 18 -3.35 42.65 -15.33
C PHE A 18 -2.54 41.69 -14.46
N GLU A 19 -1.51 42.17 -13.77
CA GLU A 19 -0.70 41.36 -12.88
C GLU A 19 -1.51 40.90 -11.65
N VAL A 20 -2.29 41.79 -11.03
CA VAL A 20 -3.18 41.41 -9.91
C VAL A 20 -4.21 40.37 -10.35
N ARG A 21 -4.77 40.50 -11.57
CA ARG A 21 -5.67 39.48 -12.12
C ARG A 21 -4.98 38.15 -12.36
N ARG A 22 -3.77 38.17 -12.92
CA ARG A 22 -2.96 36.98 -13.16
C ARG A 22 -2.64 36.25 -11.85
N VAL A 23 -2.15 36.98 -10.85
CA VAL A 23 -1.85 36.43 -9.53
C VAL A 23 -3.09 35.83 -8.88
N ARG A 24 -4.27 36.46 -9.04
CA ARG A 24 -5.52 35.91 -8.52
C ARG A 24 -5.92 34.60 -9.21
N VAL A 25 -5.79 34.52 -10.53
CA VAL A 25 -6.07 33.29 -11.28
C VAL A 25 -5.10 32.18 -10.87
N GLU A 26 -3.81 32.49 -10.80
CA GLU A 26 -2.78 31.54 -10.38
C GLU A 26 -2.99 31.06 -8.94
N ASN A 27 -3.42 31.96 -8.05
CA ASN A 27 -3.76 31.60 -6.67
C ASN A 27 -4.97 30.66 -6.60
N LEU A 28 -6.03 30.93 -7.37
CA LEU A 28 -7.20 30.05 -7.47
C LEU A 28 -6.83 28.67 -8.05
N GLU A 29 -5.96 28.61 -9.05
CA GLU A 29 -5.46 27.35 -9.61
C GLU A 29 -4.64 26.56 -8.59
N LEU A 30 -3.79 27.24 -7.82
CA LEU A 30 -3.01 26.63 -6.74
C LEU A 30 -3.90 26.10 -5.62
N GLU A 31 -4.90 26.87 -5.21
CA GLU A 31 -5.90 26.43 -4.22
C GLU A 31 -6.65 25.20 -4.71
N GLN A 32 -7.09 25.18 -5.97
CA GLN A 32 -7.78 24.02 -6.54
C GLN A 32 -6.89 22.76 -6.54
N ARG A 33 -5.63 22.90 -6.96
CA ARG A 33 -4.66 21.80 -6.94
C ARG A 33 -4.37 21.30 -5.53
N LEU A 34 -4.33 22.20 -4.56
CA LEU A 34 -4.12 21.85 -3.16
C LEU A 34 -5.30 21.02 -2.64
N VAL A 35 -6.53 21.47 -2.88
CA VAL A 35 -7.74 20.74 -2.50
C VAL A 35 -7.82 19.37 -3.20
N GLU A 36 -7.43 19.28 -4.48
CA GLU A 36 -7.38 18.00 -5.20
C GLU A 36 -6.33 17.05 -4.59
N SER A 37 -5.16 17.57 -4.24
CA SER A 37 -4.10 16.80 -3.60
C SER A 37 -4.50 16.33 -2.20
N GLU A 38 -5.18 17.17 -1.41
CA GLU A 38 -5.71 16.81 -0.10
C GLU A 38 -6.74 15.69 -0.21
N ARG A 39 -7.70 15.80 -1.15
CA ARG A 39 -8.67 14.71 -1.41
C ARG A 39 -7.99 13.41 -1.80
N ALA A 40 -6.97 13.47 -2.66
CA ALA A 40 -6.20 12.28 -3.03
C ALA A 40 -5.50 11.68 -1.79
N ASN A 41 -4.91 12.50 -0.94
CA ASN A 41 -4.27 12.05 0.29
C ASN A 41 -5.26 11.38 1.25
N ASP A 42 -6.40 12.03 1.50
CA ASP A 42 -7.44 11.53 2.40
C ASP A 42 -8.03 10.21 1.91
N SER A 43 -8.26 10.09 0.60
CA SER A 43 -8.71 8.84 0.01
C SER A 43 -7.68 7.72 0.18
N LEU A 44 -6.40 7.99 -0.09
CA LEU A 44 -5.33 7.00 0.10
C LEU A 44 -5.19 6.58 1.57
N ARG A 45 -5.32 7.52 2.52
CA ARG A 45 -5.34 7.21 3.95
C ARG A 45 -6.50 6.30 4.32
N THR A 46 -7.70 6.63 3.85
CA THR A 46 -8.90 5.81 4.08
C THR A 46 -8.70 4.39 3.54
N TRP A 47 -8.13 4.27 2.35
CA TRP A 47 -7.80 2.97 1.76
C TRP A 47 -6.77 2.20 2.57
N ALA A 48 -5.71 2.86 3.05
CA ALA A 48 -4.70 2.24 3.90
C ALA A 48 -5.31 1.73 5.22
N GLU A 49 -6.14 2.54 5.88
CA GLU A 49 -6.85 2.15 7.11
C GLU A 49 -7.79 0.97 6.88
N ALA A 50 -8.51 0.95 5.76
CA ALA A 50 -9.37 -0.16 5.38
C ALA A 50 -8.55 -1.45 5.17
N LEU A 51 -7.37 -1.33 4.53
CA LEU A 51 -6.47 -2.45 4.27
C LEU A 51 -5.81 -2.98 5.54
N GLU A 52 -5.49 -2.09 6.48
CA GLU A 52 -4.95 -2.44 7.80
C GLU A 52 -6.03 -3.13 8.65
N THR A 53 -7.26 -2.62 8.61
CA THR A 53 -8.42 -3.26 9.25
C THR A 53 -8.69 -4.64 8.64
N ASP A 54 -8.55 -4.78 7.32
CA ASP A 54 -8.75 -6.03 6.59
C ASP A 54 -7.43 -6.84 6.43
N SER A 55 -6.39 -6.51 7.20
CA SER A 55 -5.11 -7.22 7.17
C SER A 55 -5.27 -8.72 7.44
N ALA A 56 -6.30 -9.11 8.21
CA ALA A 56 -6.62 -10.50 8.46
C ALA A 56 -7.07 -11.25 7.19
N THR A 57 -7.79 -10.58 6.30
CA THR A 57 -8.19 -11.15 5.00
C THR A 57 -7.00 -11.28 4.07
N ILE A 58 -6.10 -10.29 4.03
CA ILE A 58 -4.85 -10.36 3.26
C ILE A 58 -3.97 -11.50 3.78
N GLU A 59 -3.82 -11.61 5.09
CA GLU A 59 -3.05 -12.69 5.71
C GLU A 59 -3.65 -14.06 5.38
N ARG A 60 -4.97 -14.21 5.48
CA ARG A 60 -5.67 -15.44 5.09
C ARG A 60 -5.37 -15.80 3.64
N LEU A 61 -5.48 -14.84 2.72
CA LEU A 61 -5.21 -15.06 1.30
C LEU A 61 -3.75 -15.45 1.05
N ALA A 62 -2.81 -14.79 1.72
CA ALA A 62 -1.37 -15.08 1.62
C ALA A 62 -1.04 -16.50 2.10
N ARG A 63 -1.71 -16.96 3.18
CA ARG A 63 -1.57 -18.33 3.68
C ARG A 63 -2.21 -19.35 2.76
N GLU A 64 -3.43 -19.11 2.30
CA GLU A 64 -4.21 -20.05 1.50
C GLU A 64 -3.67 -20.21 0.08
N GLN A 65 -3.37 -19.11 -0.60
CA GLN A 65 -2.95 -19.15 -2.01
C GLN A 65 -1.45 -19.33 -2.20
N HIS A 66 -0.66 -18.78 -1.27
CA HIS A 66 0.79 -18.72 -1.42
C HIS A 66 1.56 -19.48 -0.32
N GLY A 67 0.88 -20.01 0.70
CA GLY A 67 1.53 -20.74 1.80
C GLY A 67 2.50 -19.89 2.62
N MET A 68 2.35 -18.56 2.59
CA MET A 68 3.24 -17.65 3.29
C MET A 68 3.05 -17.78 4.82
N ILE A 69 4.16 -17.65 5.56
CA ILE A 69 4.17 -17.63 7.03
C ILE A 69 4.73 -16.30 7.52
N ARG A 70 4.31 -15.87 8.72
CA ARG A 70 4.81 -14.62 9.30
C ARG A 70 6.22 -14.82 9.89
N GLU A 71 6.95 -13.73 10.04
CA GLU A 71 8.22 -13.75 10.78
C GLU A 71 8.00 -14.23 12.22
N GLY A 72 8.84 -15.17 12.66
CA GLY A 72 8.72 -15.81 13.98
C GLY A 72 7.82 -17.05 14.04
N GLU A 73 7.13 -17.41 12.95
CA GLU A 73 6.35 -18.65 12.86
C GLU A 73 7.20 -19.82 12.34
N VAL A 74 6.87 -21.05 12.78
CA VAL A 74 7.53 -22.29 12.33
C VAL A 74 6.52 -23.17 11.61
N LEU A 75 6.78 -23.48 10.35
CA LEU A 75 5.97 -24.39 9.55
C LEU A 75 6.33 -25.85 9.87
N TYR A 76 5.43 -26.57 10.55
CA TYR A 76 5.53 -28.02 10.69
C TYR A 76 4.88 -28.72 9.49
N ARG A 77 5.63 -29.59 8.82
CA ARG A 77 5.12 -30.48 7.79
C ARG A 77 5.21 -31.92 8.27
N ILE A 78 4.07 -32.59 8.35
CA ILE A 78 4.03 -34.03 8.64
C ILE A 78 4.31 -34.75 7.32
N ALA A 79 5.48 -35.38 7.21
CA ALA A 79 5.78 -36.27 6.10
C ALA A 79 5.21 -37.67 6.40
N PRO A 80 4.69 -38.39 5.39
CA PRO A 80 4.39 -39.81 5.56
C PRO A 80 5.67 -40.56 5.95
N PRO A 81 5.55 -41.71 6.66
CA PRO A 81 6.71 -42.53 6.97
C PRO A 81 7.46 -42.88 5.69
N PRO A 82 8.81 -42.91 5.71
CA PRO A 82 9.59 -43.38 4.58
C PRO A 82 9.07 -44.75 4.13
N ILE A 83 8.95 -44.96 2.82
CA ILE A 83 8.46 -46.25 2.26
C ILE A 83 9.28 -47.41 2.82
N ASP A 84 10.58 -47.20 2.99
CA ASP A 84 11.52 -48.19 3.53
C ASP A 84 11.18 -48.60 4.97
N ALA A 85 10.63 -47.68 5.78
CA ALA A 85 10.21 -47.97 7.15
C ALA A 85 8.97 -48.87 7.22
N VAL A 86 8.15 -48.91 6.15
CA VAL A 86 7.01 -49.83 6.05
C VAL A 86 7.49 -51.24 5.75
N THR A 87 8.48 -51.39 4.86
CA THR A 87 9.12 -52.69 4.57
C THR A 87 9.91 -53.25 5.75
N ASP A 88 10.58 -52.40 6.54
CA ASP A 88 11.31 -52.84 7.74
C ASP A 88 10.36 -53.29 8.86
N ALA A 89 9.22 -52.61 9.03
CA ALA A 89 8.19 -53.02 9.99
C ALA A 89 7.48 -54.33 9.57
N GLU A 90 7.30 -54.57 8.28
CA GLU A 90 6.75 -55.82 7.76
C GLU A 90 7.77 -56.97 7.86
N ALA A 91 9.07 -56.70 7.66
CA ALA A 91 10.13 -57.69 7.88
C ALA A 91 10.29 -58.10 9.35
N ASP A 92 10.13 -57.16 10.30
CA ASP A 92 10.22 -57.42 11.74
C ASP A 92 9.02 -58.23 12.28
N SER A 93 7.83 -58.03 11.70
CA SER A 93 6.63 -58.80 12.05
C SER A 93 6.58 -60.22 11.45
N VAL A 94 7.28 -60.47 10.35
CA VAL A 94 7.46 -61.82 9.77
C VAL A 94 8.53 -62.63 10.52
N GLN A 95 9.38 -61.98 11.31
CA GLN A 95 10.50 -62.60 12.03
C GLN A 95 10.19 -63.12 13.44
N ASP A 96 8.90 -63.25 13.80
CA ASP A 96 8.47 -64.05 14.96
C ASP A 96 7.77 -65.38 14.55
N PRO A 97 8.48 -66.34 13.92
CA PRO A 97 8.02 -67.72 13.86
C PRO A 97 8.46 -68.45 15.13
N GLY A 98 7.71 -68.24 16.22
CA GLY A 98 7.72 -69.13 17.37
C GLY A 98 8.95 -69.02 18.26
N ARG A 99 8.77 -68.37 19.41
CA ARG A 99 9.54 -68.68 20.61
C ARG A 99 8.83 -69.81 21.38
N PRO A 100 9.56 -70.83 21.87
CA PRO A 100 8.98 -72.05 22.47
C PRO A 100 8.08 -71.81 23.67
#